data_AF-A0A3E4ND48-F1
#
_entry.id   AF-A0A3E4ND48-F1
#
_cell.length_a   1.000
_cell.length_b   1.000
_cell.length_c   1.000
_cell.angle_alpha   90.00
_cell.angle_beta   90.00
_cell.angle_gamma   90.00
#
_symmetry.space_group_name_H-M   'P 1'
#
loop_
_entity.id
_entity.type
_entity.pdbx_description
1 polymer ?
#
loop_
_entity_poly.entity_id
_entity_poly.type
_entity_poly.pdbx_seq_one_letter_code
_entity_poly.pdbx_strand_id
1 'polypeptide(L)'
;MKLKIYTLLLALCVTWSLQSCDNDDDNSIAVPTELQNAFASKYPNAANVKWETKCGYYVADFYDGYEASAWFTQDGKWQMTETDIPYNALPQAVKTSFEKSEYASWKQDDVDKLERTGVETIFVIEVENQNQEIDLYYSADGTLIKSIVDTDDDNTGHLPVQLTEAMRNFINEKYPNAKIMEIDVEDDRNDWDFGYTEVDIIHNGISKDVLFDQTGDWHSTSWEVRQNELPEAVKNTINNQYREYRFDEAKRIEKADGTIYYRIELEKMNVDLEVNINEDGIVIP
;
A
#
# COMPACT_ATOMS: atom_id res chain seq x y z
N MET A 1 -4.51 -12.34 -63.89
CA MET A 1 -3.84 -13.55 -63.33
C MET A 1 -2.55 -13.06 -62.67
N LYS A 2 -2.26 -13.19 -61.37
CA LYS A 2 -2.84 -13.94 -60.26
C LYS A 2 -2.72 -13.12 -58.97
N LEU A 3 -3.74 -13.26 -58.13
CA LEU A 3 -3.85 -12.84 -56.74
C LEU A 3 -2.75 -13.48 -55.86
N LYS A 4 -2.25 -12.75 -54.86
CA LYS A 4 -1.70 -13.36 -53.63
C LYS A 4 -2.24 -12.59 -52.42
N ILE A 5 -3.21 -13.23 -51.76
CA ILE A 5 -3.70 -12.94 -50.42
C ILE A 5 -2.76 -13.68 -49.45
N TYR A 6 -2.30 -13.01 -48.39
CA TYR A 6 -1.92 -13.65 -47.13
C TYR A 6 -2.35 -12.70 -45.99
N THR A 7 -3.54 -12.92 -45.46
CA THR A 7 -3.82 -13.48 -44.12
C THR A 7 -3.63 -12.46 -42.99
N LEU A 8 -4.77 -11.88 -42.63
CA LEU A 8 -5.16 -11.31 -41.35
C LEU A 8 -4.45 -11.98 -40.16
N LEU A 9 -3.64 -11.22 -39.41
CA LEU A 9 -3.26 -11.59 -38.05
C LEU A 9 -4.13 -10.76 -37.10
N LEU A 10 -4.99 -11.47 -36.39
CA LEU A 10 -5.92 -11.02 -35.38
C LEU A 10 -5.16 -10.20 -34.33
N ALA A 11 -5.49 -8.91 -34.20
CA ALA A 11 -5.08 -8.12 -33.06
C ALA A 11 -5.72 -8.74 -31.81
N LEU A 12 -4.91 -9.40 -30.98
CA LEU A 12 -5.28 -9.78 -29.63
C LEU A 12 -5.31 -8.49 -28.81
N CYS A 13 -6.42 -7.76 -28.89
CA CYS A 13 -6.74 -6.78 -27.86
C CYS A 13 -6.96 -7.57 -26.58
N VAL A 14 -5.93 -7.66 -25.73
CA VAL A 14 -6.11 -7.99 -24.32
C VAL A 14 -6.83 -6.80 -23.72
N THR A 15 -8.16 -6.83 -23.81
CA THR A 15 -9.01 -5.98 -23.00
C THR A 15 -8.78 -6.42 -21.57
N TRP A 16 -7.95 -5.69 -20.82
CA TRP A 16 -8.05 -5.70 -19.37
C TRP A 16 -9.48 -5.29 -19.04
N SER A 17 -10.26 -6.28 -18.63
CA SER A 17 -11.55 -6.07 -18.00
C SER A 17 -11.28 -5.27 -16.75
N LEU A 18 -11.58 -3.97 -16.81
CA LEU A 18 -11.85 -3.17 -15.62
C LEU A 18 -13.01 -3.87 -14.91
N GLN A 19 -12.69 -4.72 -13.92
CA GLN A 19 -13.69 -5.28 -13.04
C GLN A 19 -14.15 -4.15 -12.12
N SER A 20 -15.24 -3.49 -12.50
CA SER A 20 -16.10 -2.83 -11.53
C SER A 20 -16.50 -3.90 -10.52
N CYS A 21 -16.15 -3.72 -9.24
CA CYS A 21 -16.62 -4.63 -8.21
C CYS A 21 -18.11 -4.34 -7.97
N ASP A 22 -18.99 -5.15 -8.55
CA ASP A 22 -20.35 -5.26 -8.06
C ASP A 22 -20.33 -6.13 -6.79
N ASN A 23 -20.91 -5.63 -5.70
CA ASN A 23 -21.18 -6.40 -4.48
C ASN A 23 -22.49 -7.17 -4.67
N ASP A 24 -22.39 -8.48 -4.92
CA ASP A 24 -23.55 -9.38 -4.97
C ASP A 24 -23.80 -9.98 -3.56
N ASP A 25 -24.38 -9.17 -2.66
CA ASP A 25 -24.58 -9.52 -1.23
C ASP A 25 -25.72 -10.52 -0.95
N ASP A 26 -26.37 -11.06 -1.98
CA ASP A 26 -27.60 -11.85 -1.80
C ASP A 26 -27.61 -13.12 -2.64
N ASN A 27 -26.89 -14.15 -2.19
CA ASN A 27 -27.27 -15.57 -2.33
C ASN A 27 -26.28 -16.50 -1.60
N SER A 28 -26.78 -17.63 -1.08
CA SER A 28 -25.90 -18.73 -0.64
C SER A 28 -25.04 -19.20 -1.82
N ILE A 29 -23.76 -18.83 -1.84
CA ILE A 29 -22.85 -19.23 -2.91
C ILE A 29 -22.40 -20.68 -2.76
N ALA A 30 -22.07 -21.33 -3.87
CA ALA A 30 -21.45 -22.65 -3.85
C ALA A 30 -19.95 -22.52 -3.58
N VAL A 31 -19.53 -22.86 -2.36
CA VAL A 31 -18.11 -22.85 -1.96
C VAL A 31 -17.46 -24.19 -2.29
N PRO A 32 -16.34 -24.24 -3.03
CA PRO A 32 -15.63 -25.48 -3.34
C PRO A 32 -15.18 -26.24 -2.08
N THR A 33 -15.26 -27.58 -2.10
CA THR A 33 -14.86 -28.43 -0.95
C THR A 33 -13.40 -28.23 -0.54
N GLU A 34 -12.50 -28.03 -1.52
CA GLU A 34 -11.08 -27.76 -1.24
C GLU A 34 -10.89 -26.47 -0.45
N LEU A 35 -11.64 -25.42 -0.81
CA LEU A 35 -11.65 -24.14 -0.12
C LEU A 35 -12.23 -24.26 1.30
N GLN A 36 -13.37 -24.94 1.46
CA GLN A 36 -13.95 -25.22 2.78
C GLN A 36 -12.96 -25.95 3.70
N ASN A 37 -12.21 -26.93 3.15
CA ASN A 37 -11.18 -27.65 3.91
C ASN A 37 -9.99 -26.75 4.26
N ALA A 38 -9.54 -25.89 3.34
CA ALA A 38 -8.46 -24.94 3.59
C ALA A 38 -8.86 -23.93 4.69
N PHE A 39 -10.07 -23.39 4.62
CA PHE A 39 -10.64 -22.51 5.65
C PHE A 39 -10.70 -23.23 7.01
N ALA A 40 -11.33 -24.40 7.09
CA ALA A 40 -11.46 -25.14 8.35
C ALA A 40 -10.11 -25.57 8.94
N SER A 41 -9.10 -25.80 8.09
CA SER A 41 -7.74 -26.09 8.55
C SER A 41 -7.04 -24.85 9.11
N LYS A 42 -7.31 -23.66 8.59
CA LYS A 42 -6.69 -22.40 9.04
C LYS A 42 -7.40 -21.83 10.28
N TYR A 43 -8.73 -21.94 10.35
CA TYR A 43 -9.57 -21.45 11.45
C TYR A 43 -10.39 -22.59 12.07
N PRO A 44 -9.76 -23.51 12.83
CA PRO A 44 -10.44 -24.69 13.38
C PRO A 44 -11.54 -24.38 14.40
N ASN A 45 -11.56 -23.15 14.94
CA ASN A 45 -12.54 -22.70 15.93
C ASN A 45 -13.58 -21.72 15.36
N ALA A 46 -13.54 -21.44 14.05
CA ALA A 46 -14.44 -20.48 13.42
C ALA A 46 -15.91 -20.85 13.64
N ALA A 47 -16.69 -19.84 14.05
CA ALA A 47 -18.13 -19.90 14.22
C ALA A 47 -18.83 -18.91 13.29
N ASN A 48 -20.13 -19.10 13.07
CA ASN A 48 -20.99 -18.19 12.30
C ASN A 48 -20.50 -17.89 10.87
N VAL A 49 -19.81 -18.84 10.24
CA VAL A 49 -19.21 -18.66 8.91
C VAL A 49 -20.29 -18.37 7.87
N LYS A 50 -20.17 -17.23 7.20
CA LYS A 50 -20.93 -16.82 6.02
C LYS A 50 -19.97 -16.64 4.87
N TRP A 51 -20.43 -16.93 3.66
CA TRP A 51 -19.60 -16.87 2.47
C TRP A 51 -20.23 -15.97 1.42
N GLU A 52 -19.39 -15.14 0.82
CA GLU A 52 -19.72 -14.29 -0.32
C GLU A 52 -18.58 -14.30 -1.35
N THR A 53 -18.80 -13.62 -2.47
CA THR A 53 -17.74 -13.37 -3.45
C THR A 53 -17.54 -11.87 -3.61
N LYS A 54 -16.31 -11.40 -3.41
CA LYS A 54 -15.93 -9.98 -3.55
C LYS A 54 -14.70 -9.88 -4.45
N CYS A 55 -14.78 -9.08 -5.51
CA CYS A 55 -13.68 -8.81 -6.46
C CYS A 55 -12.90 -10.07 -6.92
N GLY A 56 -13.59 -11.18 -7.20
CA GLY A 56 -12.98 -12.44 -7.67
C GLY A 56 -12.44 -13.37 -6.59
N TYR A 57 -12.57 -13.01 -5.31
CA TYR A 57 -12.26 -13.85 -4.17
C TYR A 57 -13.52 -14.48 -3.57
N TYR A 58 -13.35 -15.60 -2.87
CA TYR A 58 -14.30 -16.09 -1.90
C TYR A 58 -13.95 -15.48 -0.54
N VAL A 59 -14.90 -14.81 0.09
CA VAL A 59 -14.71 -14.19 1.40
C VAL A 59 -15.53 -14.97 2.41
N ALA A 60 -14.89 -15.42 3.49
CA ALA A 60 -15.58 -15.94 4.65
C ALA A 60 -15.62 -14.89 5.74
N ASP A 61 -16.80 -14.48 6.15
CA ASP A 61 -17.02 -13.73 7.40
C ASP A 61 -17.31 -14.72 8.51
N PHE A 62 -16.61 -14.60 9.62
CA PHE A 62 -16.69 -15.56 10.71
C PHE A 62 -16.29 -14.92 12.04
N TYR A 63 -16.50 -15.67 13.12
CA TYR A 63 -16.02 -15.32 14.44
C TYR A 63 -15.00 -16.36 14.90
N ASP A 64 -13.79 -15.92 15.26
CA ASP A 64 -12.74 -16.76 15.87
C ASP A 64 -12.03 -15.98 17.00
N GLY A 65 -12.80 -15.68 18.04
CA GLY A 65 -12.39 -14.80 19.14
C GLY A 65 -12.72 -13.33 18.88
N TYR A 66 -12.61 -12.90 17.63
CA TYR A 66 -13.11 -11.63 17.12
C TYR A 66 -13.81 -11.83 15.76
N GLU A 67 -14.56 -10.82 15.31
CA GLU A 67 -15.11 -10.80 13.96
C GLU A 67 -13.96 -10.68 12.96
N ALA A 68 -14.03 -11.47 11.88
CA ALA A 68 -12.97 -11.55 10.90
C ALA A 68 -13.52 -11.91 9.53
N SER A 69 -12.86 -11.38 8.51
CA SER A 69 -13.09 -11.73 7.12
C SER A 69 -11.82 -12.35 6.53
N ALA A 70 -11.95 -13.44 5.79
CA ALA A 70 -10.81 -14.11 5.17
C ALA A 70 -11.04 -14.38 3.69
N TRP A 71 -10.09 -13.94 2.87
CA TRP A 71 -10.13 -14.03 1.42
C TRP A 71 -9.35 -15.25 0.94
N PHE A 72 -10.02 -16.04 0.10
CA PHE A 72 -9.46 -17.23 -0.54
C PHE A 72 -9.66 -17.18 -2.04
N THR A 73 -8.70 -17.73 -2.78
CA THR A 73 -8.91 -18.08 -4.18
C THR A 73 -9.82 -19.30 -4.31
N GLN A 74 -10.38 -19.52 -5.50
CA GLN A 74 -11.24 -20.67 -5.78
C GLN A 74 -10.57 -22.03 -5.50
N ASP A 75 -9.25 -22.13 -5.67
CA ASP A 75 -8.43 -23.32 -5.36
C ASP A 75 -8.01 -23.42 -3.88
N GLY A 76 -8.61 -22.61 -3.00
CA GLY A 76 -8.40 -22.72 -1.55
C GLY A 76 -7.11 -22.09 -1.03
N LYS A 77 -6.43 -21.22 -1.80
CA LYS A 77 -5.26 -20.49 -1.29
C LYS A 77 -5.72 -19.26 -0.53
N TRP A 78 -5.30 -19.18 0.73
CA TRP A 78 -5.49 -18.01 1.58
C TRP A 78 -4.70 -16.82 1.01
N GLN A 79 -5.35 -15.65 0.99
CA GLN A 79 -4.75 -14.40 0.50
C GLN A 79 -4.64 -13.35 1.61
N MET A 80 -5.70 -13.21 2.40
CA MET A 80 -5.79 -12.19 3.42
C MET A 80 -6.72 -12.60 4.56
N THR A 81 -6.46 -12.06 5.74
CA THR A 81 -7.41 -11.95 6.84
C THR A 81 -7.38 -10.58 7.42
N GLU A 82 -8.56 -10.04 7.61
CA GLU A 82 -8.85 -8.85 8.39
C GLU A 82 -9.54 -9.32 9.66
N THR A 83 -9.23 -8.68 10.77
CA THR A 83 -9.80 -9.02 12.07
C THR A 83 -10.00 -7.72 12.81
N ASP A 84 -11.26 -7.36 13.03
CA ASP A 84 -11.67 -6.29 13.94
C ASP A 84 -11.18 -6.70 15.33
N ILE A 85 -10.23 -5.94 15.87
CA ILE A 85 -9.71 -6.16 17.21
C ILE A 85 -10.00 -4.95 18.09
N PRO A 86 -10.31 -5.16 19.38
CA PRO A 86 -10.38 -4.02 20.28
C PRO A 86 -9.00 -3.37 20.43
N TYR A 87 -8.95 -2.03 20.57
CA TYR A 87 -7.71 -1.28 20.79
C TYR A 87 -6.78 -1.88 21.88
N ASN A 88 -7.35 -2.49 22.92
CA ASN A 88 -6.56 -3.10 24.00
C ASN A 88 -5.75 -4.33 23.56
N ALA A 89 -6.13 -4.98 22.45
CA ALA A 89 -5.45 -6.12 21.84
C ALA A 89 -4.27 -5.71 20.96
N LEU A 90 -4.13 -4.41 20.63
CA LEU A 90 -2.97 -3.91 19.89
C LEU A 90 -1.65 -4.20 20.62
N PRO A 91 -0.58 -4.46 19.87
CA PRO A 91 0.77 -4.49 20.43
C PRO A 91 1.07 -3.21 21.21
N GLN A 92 1.80 -3.34 22.32
CA GLN A 92 2.12 -2.18 23.16
C GLN A 92 2.93 -1.12 22.41
N ALA A 93 3.77 -1.53 21.46
CA ALA A 93 4.56 -0.62 20.66
C ALA A 93 3.69 0.24 19.73
N VAL A 94 2.66 -0.35 19.10
CA VAL A 94 1.68 0.36 18.26
C VAL A 94 0.95 1.41 19.09
N LYS A 95 0.39 1.02 20.25
CA LYS A 95 -0.30 1.96 21.15
C LYS A 95 0.59 3.14 21.55
N THR A 96 1.83 2.85 21.94
CA THR A 96 2.80 3.89 22.33
C THR A 96 3.21 4.80 21.17
N SER A 97 3.19 4.30 19.93
CA SER A 97 3.43 5.11 18.73
C SER A 97 2.25 6.02 18.44
N PHE A 98 1.04 5.44 18.40
CA PHE A 98 -0.21 6.18 18.22
C PHE A 98 -0.41 7.27 19.28
N GLU A 99 -0.21 6.98 20.56
CA GLU A 99 -0.34 7.96 21.66
C GLU A 99 0.64 9.15 21.57
N LYS A 100 1.65 9.07 20.71
CA LYS A 100 2.62 10.15 20.46
C LYS A 100 2.41 10.85 19.11
N SER A 101 1.51 10.34 18.26
CA SER A 101 1.23 10.94 16.96
C SER A 101 0.40 12.21 17.13
N GLU A 102 0.29 12.98 16.05
CA GLU A 102 -0.60 14.14 16.00
C GLU A 102 -2.09 13.77 16.09
N TYR A 103 -2.43 12.51 15.83
CA TYR A 103 -3.78 11.97 15.87
C TYR A 103 -4.19 11.43 17.25
N ALA A 104 -3.31 11.48 18.26
CA ALA A 104 -3.56 10.89 19.57
C ALA A 104 -4.81 11.45 20.29
N SER A 105 -5.26 12.65 19.92
CA SER A 105 -6.48 13.27 20.47
C SER A 105 -7.74 13.08 19.62
N TRP A 106 -7.62 12.44 18.46
CA TRP A 106 -8.74 12.15 17.57
C TRP A 106 -9.57 11.01 18.17
N LYS A 107 -10.85 10.94 17.81
CA LYS A 107 -11.70 9.84 18.25
C LYS A 107 -11.26 8.59 17.48
N GLN A 108 -11.20 7.46 18.18
CA GLN A 108 -10.91 6.17 17.56
C GLN A 108 -12.23 5.51 17.21
N ASP A 109 -12.34 5.00 16.00
CA ASP A 109 -13.55 4.37 15.49
C ASP A 109 -13.37 2.85 15.44
N ASP A 110 -12.46 2.37 14.61
CA ASP A 110 -12.12 0.96 14.51
C ASP A 110 -10.61 0.66 14.56
N VAL A 111 -10.28 -0.61 14.80
CA VAL A 111 -8.91 -1.12 14.76
C VAL A 111 -8.88 -2.50 14.11
N ASP A 112 -8.21 -2.58 12.96
CA ASP A 112 -8.02 -3.83 12.26
C ASP A 112 -6.63 -4.43 12.44
N LYS A 113 -6.58 -5.76 12.39
CA LYS A 113 -5.34 -6.52 12.17
C LYS A 113 -5.40 -7.19 10.80
N LEU A 114 -4.47 -6.81 9.94
CA LEU A 114 -4.34 -7.32 8.58
C LEU A 114 -3.19 -8.33 8.49
N GLU A 115 -3.51 -9.52 8.01
CA GLU A 115 -2.56 -10.57 7.69
C GLU A 115 -2.70 -10.92 6.20
N ARG A 116 -1.61 -10.87 5.44
CA ARG A 116 -1.63 -11.17 3.99
C ARG A 116 -0.51 -12.12 3.59
N THR A 117 -0.70 -12.85 2.49
CA THR A 117 0.32 -13.77 1.97
C THR A 117 1.59 -13.02 1.56
N GLY A 118 2.70 -13.29 2.26
CA GLY A 118 4.02 -12.74 1.90
C GLY A 118 4.21 -11.26 2.24
N VAL A 119 3.41 -10.75 3.18
CA VAL A 119 3.46 -9.39 3.75
C VAL A 119 3.47 -9.53 5.27
N GLU A 120 4.11 -8.61 5.98
CA GLU A 120 4.09 -8.58 7.44
C GLU A 120 2.69 -8.24 7.98
N THR A 121 2.42 -8.54 9.25
CA THR A 121 1.18 -8.14 9.91
C THR A 121 1.13 -6.63 10.08
N ILE A 122 0.02 -6.02 9.66
CA ILE A 122 -0.29 -4.60 9.83
C ILE A 122 -1.45 -4.43 10.80
N PHE A 123 -1.41 -3.34 11.55
CA PHE A 123 -2.51 -2.88 12.39
C PHE A 123 -2.99 -1.53 11.87
N VAL A 124 -4.26 -1.42 11.54
CA VAL A 124 -4.87 -0.15 11.11
C VAL A 124 -5.61 0.44 12.31
N ILE A 125 -5.44 1.74 12.55
CA ILE A 125 -6.23 2.48 13.52
C ILE A 125 -6.94 3.58 12.75
N GLU A 126 -8.24 3.45 12.63
CA GLU A 126 -9.12 4.47 12.06
C GLU A 126 -9.40 5.52 13.13
N VAL A 127 -9.21 6.80 12.77
CA VAL A 127 -9.49 7.92 13.65
C VAL A 127 -10.23 9.05 12.96
N GLU A 128 -11.31 9.51 13.59
CA GLU A 128 -12.08 10.66 13.12
C GLU A 128 -11.85 11.94 13.94
N ASN A 129 -11.92 13.07 13.26
CA ASN A 129 -12.09 14.39 13.86
C ASN A 129 -12.98 15.26 12.97
N GLN A 130 -14.22 15.46 13.43
CA GLN A 130 -15.27 16.19 12.71
C GLN A 130 -15.69 15.49 11.42
N ASN A 131 -15.17 15.93 10.28
CA ASN A 131 -15.51 15.42 8.95
C ASN A 131 -14.25 14.88 8.25
N GLN A 132 -13.23 14.52 9.02
CA GLN A 132 -12.00 13.93 8.54
C GLN A 132 -11.83 12.61 9.25
N GLU A 133 -11.56 11.57 8.47
CA GLU A 133 -11.27 10.22 8.92
C GLU A 133 -9.90 9.84 8.34
N ILE A 134 -9.07 9.20 9.16
CA ILE A 134 -7.69 8.87 8.82
C ILE A 134 -7.43 7.43 9.23
N ASP A 135 -6.97 6.63 8.27
CA ASP A 135 -6.44 5.30 8.53
C ASP A 135 -4.94 5.34 8.78
N LEU A 136 -4.52 4.84 9.94
CA LEU A 136 -3.11 4.79 10.34
C LEU A 136 -2.59 3.35 10.33
N TYR A 137 -1.73 3.02 9.37
CA TYR A 137 -1.19 1.68 9.16
C TYR A 137 0.12 1.52 9.95
N TYR A 138 0.14 0.63 10.93
CA TYR A 138 1.30 0.36 11.78
C TYR A 138 1.84 -1.06 11.59
N SER A 139 3.16 -1.19 11.58
CA SER A 139 3.82 -2.47 11.83
C SER A 139 3.59 -2.95 13.27
N ALA A 140 3.79 -4.25 13.52
CA ALA A 140 3.73 -4.81 14.87
C ALA A 140 4.72 -4.18 15.89
N ASP A 141 5.82 -3.57 15.42
CA ASP A 141 6.80 -2.86 16.26
C ASP A 141 6.47 -1.37 16.48
N GLY A 142 5.33 -0.91 15.98
CA GLY A 142 4.84 0.46 16.17
C GLY A 142 5.40 1.48 15.18
N THR A 143 6.08 1.05 14.12
CA THR A 143 6.47 1.93 13.02
C THR A 143 5.20 2.30 12.23
N LEU A 144 4.91 3.59 12.07
CA LEU A 144 3.87 4.07 11.16
C LEU A 144 4.38 3.86 9.73
N ILE A 145 3.64 3.10 8.94
CA ILE A 145 3.96 2.78 7.55
C ILE A 145 3.37 3.84 6.63
N LYS A 146 2.06 4.09 6.76
CA LYS A 146 1.34 5.10 6.00
C LYS A 146 0.13 5.63 6.76
N SER A 147 -0.34 6.80 6.34
CA SER A 147 -1.60 7.40 6.78
C SER A 147 -2.42 7.77 5.55
N ILE A 148 -3.67 7.32 5.47
CA ILE A 148 -4.58 7.60 4.35
C ILE A 148 -5.72 8.47 4.87
N VAL A 149 -6.11 9.49 4.11
CA VAL A 149 -7.37 10.20 4.37
C VAL A 149 -8.48 9.33 3.82
N ASP A 150 -9.30 8.78 4.70
CA ASP A 150 -10.52 8.10 4.29
C ASP A 150 -11.50 9.17 3.78
N THR A 151 -12.00 8.97 2.58
CA THR A 151 -13.06 9.79 2.00
C THR A 151 -14.21 8.84 1.72
N ASP A 152 -15.34 9.05 2.42
CA ASP A 152 -16.59 8.25 2.52
C ASP A 152 -17.17 7.53 1.26
N ASP A 153 -16.51 7.57 0.09
CA ASP A 153 -16.90 6.99 -1.19
C ASP A 153 -16.18 5.65 -1.50
N ASP A 154 -15.20 5.20 -0.71
CA ASP A 154 -14.47 3.94 -0.89
C ASP A 154 -15.09 2.79 -0.07
N ASN A 155 -16.27 2.36 -0.51
CA ASN A 155 -16.94 1.18 0.03
C ASN A 155 -16.20 -0.17 -0.29
N THR A 156 -14.89 -0.12 -0.48
CA THR A 156 -13.99 -1.21 -0.83
C THR A 156 -13.02 -1.46 0.31
N GLY A 157 -13.54 -1.86 1.47
CA GLY A 157 -12.70 -2.37 2.58
C GLY A 157 -11.63 -3.34 2.08
N HIS A 158 -10.51 -3.43 2.81
CA HIS A 158 -9.23 -3.89 2.31
C HIS A 158 -9.28 -5.13 1.39
N LEU A 159 -8.66 -5.02 0.22
CA LEU A 159 -8.58 -6.12 -0.74
C LEU A 159 -7.20 -6.80 -0.74
N PRO A 160 -7.13 -8.11 -1.04
CA PRO A 160 -5.85 -8.75 -1.27
C PRO A 160 -5.22 -8.28 -2.58
N VAL A 161 -4.13 -7.53 -2.47
CA VAL A 161 -3.22 -7.23 -3.58
C VAL A 161 -2.03 -8.20 -3.53
N GLN A 162 -1.62 -8.72 -4.67
CA GLN A 162 -0.55 -9.71 -4.77
C GLN A 162 0.52 -9.25 -5.75
N LEU A 163 1.78 -9.20 -5.28
CA LEU A 163 2.92 -8.99 -6.15
C LEU A 163 3.06 -10.11 -7.16
N THR A 164 3.38 -9.74 -8.40
CA THR A 164 3.87 -10.70 -9.39
C THR A 164 5.20 -11.31 -8.93
N GLU A 165 5.54 -12.49 -9.48
CA GLU A 165 6.83 -13.11 -9.21
C GLU A 165 8.01 -12.20 -9.62
N ALA A 166 7.86 -11.43 -10.70
CA ALA A 166 8.87 -10.48 -11.17
C ALA A 166 9.11 -9.34 -10.17
N MET A 167 8.05 -8.70 -9.68
CA MET A 167 8.13 -7.65 -8.66
C MET A 167 8.78 -8.17 -7.38
N ARG A 168 8.35 -9.34 -6.92
CA ARG A 168 8.91 -9.98 -5.70
C ARG A 168 10.39 -10.32 -5.86
N ASN A 169 10.79 -10.83 -7.02
CA ASN A 169 12.19 -11.12 -7.31
C ASN A 169 13.03 -9.84 -7.37
N PHE A 170 12.50 -8.78 -7.99
CA PHE A 170 13.16 -7.47 -8.01
C PHE A 170 13.42 -6.93 -6.60
N ILE A 171 12.41 -6.93 -5.72
CA ILE A 171 12.55 -6.48 -4.33
C ILE A 171 13.61 -7.34 -3.61
N ASN A 172 13.55 -8.66 -3.74
CA ASN A 172 14.50 -9.55 -3.07
C ASN A 172 15.95 -9.35 -3.55
N GLU A 173 16.16 -9.02 -4.82
CA GLU A 173 17.48 -8.77 -5.40
C GLU A 173 18.02 -7.38 -5.01
N LYS A 174 17.20 -6.33 -5.15
CA LYS A 174 17.61 -4.94 -4.89
C LYS A 174 17.64 -4.60 -3.39
N TYR A 175 16.75 -5.21 -2.61
CA TYR A 175 16.56 -4.97 -1.18
C TYR A 175 16.58 -6.28 -0.37
N PRO A 176 17.74 -6.96 -0.29
CA PRO A 176 17.84 -8.24 0.39
C PRO A 176 17.46 -8.13 1.87
N ASN A 177 16.58 -9.02 2.33
CA ASN A 177 16.00 -9.04 3.68
C ASN A 177 15.05 -7.88 3.98
N ALA A 178 14.55 -7.16 2.96
CA ALA A 178 13.44 -6.24 3.15
C ALA A 178 12.20 -6.99 3.64
N LYS A 179 11.45 -6.32 4.51
CA LYS A 179 10.10 -6.74 4.90
C LYS A 179 9.12 -5.99 4.03
N ILE A 180 8.18 -6.69 3.41
CA ILE A 180 7.06 -6.07 2.69
C ILE A 180 5.98 -5.76 3.73
N MET A 181 5.58 -4.50 3.81
CA MET A 181 4.65 -3.99 4.81
C MET A 181 3.25 -3.78 4.23
N GLU A 182 3.18 -3.22 3.03
CA GLU A 182 1.94 -2.87 2.35
C GLU A 182 2.15 -3.11 0.84
N ILE A 183 1.08 -3.50 0.13
CA ILE A 183 1.03 -3.47 -1.33
C ILE A 183 -0.29 -2.81 -1.79
N ASP A 184 -0.19 -1.66 -2.45
CA ASP A 184 -1.33 -0.91 -2.96
C ASP A 184 -1.24 -0.72 -4.48
N VAL A 185 -2.41 -0.63 -5.11
CA VAL A 185 -2.51 -0.24 -6.52
C VAL A 185 -3.14 1.14 -6.54
N GLU A 186 -2.40 2.12 -7.03
CA GLU A 186 -2.89 3.49 -7.16
C GLU A 186 -4.07 3.53 -8.13
N ASP A 187 -5.27 3.89 -7.65
CA ASP A 187 -6.50 3.78 -8.43
C ASP A 187 -7.24 5.12 -8.65
N ASP A 188 -6.74 6.21 -8.08
CA ASP A 188 -7.20 7.56 -8.43
C ASP A 188 -6.73 7.90 -9.86
N ARG A 189 -7.69 7.97 -10.78
CA ARG A 189 -7.46 8.32 -12.20
C ARG A 189 -6.91 9.73 -12.40
N ASN A 190 -6.96 10.57 -11.38
CA ASN A 190 -6.44 11.94 -11.42
C ASN A 190 -4.98 12.02 -10.97
N ASP A 191 -4.45 10.94 -10.37
CA ASP A 191 -3.08 10.88 -9.90
C ASP A 191 -2.11 10.41 -11.00
N TRP A 192 -0.86 10.84 -10.88
CA TRP A 192 0.17 10.69 -11.92
C TRP A 192 0.68 9.24 -12.03
N ASP A 193 0.53 8.49 -10.95
CA ASP A 193 0.87 7.10 -10.72
C ASP A 193 -0.35 6.18 -10.84
N PHE A 194 -1.49 6.65 -11.36
CA PHE A 194 -2.65 5.80 -11.63
C PHE A 194 -2.27 4.47 -12.30
N GLY A 195 -2.66 3.36 -11.68
CA GLY A 195 -2.40 1.98 -12.05
C GLY A 195 -1.02 1.45 -11.69
N TYR A 196 -0.19 2.23 -11.01
CA TYR A 196 1.10 1.78 -10.49
C TYR A 196 0.85 0.91 -9.26
N THR A 197 1.79 0.02 -8.96
CA THR A 197 1.79 -0.74 -7.72
C THR A 197 2.83 -0.16 -6.78
N GLU A 198 2.39 0.43 -5.69
CA GLU A 198 3.23 0.85 -4.58
C GLU A 198 3.48 -0.33 -3.63
N VAL A 199 4.71 -0.45 -3.16
CA VAL A 199 5.10 -1.48 -2.19
C VAL A 199 5.90 -0.84 -1.08
N ASP A 200 5.27 -0.66 0.08
CA ASP A 200 5.96 -0.24 1.27
C ASP A 200 6.85 -1.35 1.78
N ILE A 201 8.15 -1.06 1.93
CA ILE A 201 9.11 -1.98 2.51
C ILE A 201 9.88 -1.35 3.66
N ILE A 202 10.24 -2.18 4.64
CA ILE A 202 11.28 -1.83 5.61
C ILE A 202 12.56 -2.56 5.22
N HIS A 203 13.59 -1.81 4.84
CA HIS A 203 14.90 -2.34 4.48
C HIS A 203 16.00 -1.61 5.26
N ASN A 204 16.78 -2.37 6.04
CA ASN A 204 17.81 -1.84 6.94
C ASN A 204 17.31 -0.77 7.93
N GLY A 205 16.07 -0.90 8.38
CA GLY A 205 15.43 0.05 9.31
C GLY A 205 14.98 1.36 8.66
N ILE A 206 14.95 1.43 7.33
CA ILE A 206 14.46 2.58 6.56
C ILE A 206 13.18 2.13 5.84
N SER A 207 12.08 2.88 6.02
CA SER A 207 10.87 2.71 5.23
C SER A 207 11.11 3.23 3.82
N LYS A 208 10.62 2.51 2.81
CA LYS A 208 10.78 2.86 1.40
C LYS A 208 9.53 2.49 0.62
N ASP A 209 9.20 3.33 -0.34
CA ASP A 209 8.07 3.12 -1.24
C ASP A 209 8.68 2.65 -2.56
N VAL A 210 8.46 1.38 -2.91
CA VAL A 210 8.95 0.78 -4.16
C VAL A 210 7.81 0.76 -5.16
N LEU A 211 7.92 1.63 -6.16
CA LEU A 211 6.86 1.85 -7.13
C LEU A 211 7.15 1.09 -8.43
N PHE A 212 6.20 0.28 -8.87
CA PHE A 212 6.21 -0.42 -10.15
C PHE A 212 5.16 0.18 -11.09
N ASP A 213 5.50 0.33 -12.37
CA ASP A 213 4.54 0.79 -13.36
C ASP A 213 3.47 -0.26 -13.70
N GLN A 214 2.51 0.12 -14.55
CA GLN A 214 1.43 -0.77 -15.01
C GLN A 214 1.92 -2.03 -15.74
N THR A 215 3.16 -2.05 -16.25
CA THR A 215 3.75 -3.25 -16.85
C THR A 215 4.46 -4.15 -15.85
N GLY A 216 4.57 -3.69 -14.60
CA GLY A 216 5.26 -4.36 -13.50
C GLY A 216 6.76 -4.13 -13.48
N ASP A 217 7.26 -3.17 -14.26
CA ASP A 217 8.67 -2.78 -14.25
C ASP A 217 8.90 -1.76 -13.13
N TRP A 218 10.06 -1.85 -12.48
CA TRP A 218 10.42 -0.90 -11.41
C TRP A 218 10.50 0.51 -11.97
N HIS A 219 9.72 1.43 -11.41
CA HIS A 219 9.70 2.83 -11.80
C HIS A 219 10.60 3.69 -10.89
N SER A 220 10.37 3.63 -9.58
CA SER A 220 11.20 4.32 -8.59
C SER A 220 11.23 3.67 -7.22
N THR A 221 12.19 4.10 -6.41
CA THR A 221 12.09 3.96 -4.96
C THR A 221 12.35 5.29 -4.27
N SER A 222 11.48 5.65 -3.34
CA SER A 222 11.60 6.83 -2.48
C SER A 222 11.83 6.45 -1.02
N TRP A 223 12.46 7.35 -0.27
CA TRP A 223 12.46 7.31 1.20
C TRP A 223 12.84 8.67 1.78
N GLU A 224 12.37 8.95 2.99
CA GLU A 224 12.75 10.13 3.74
C GLU A 224 14.26 10.14 4.07
N VAL A 225 14.89 11.31 3.94
CA VAL A 225 16.29 11.56 4.29
C VAL A 225 16.36 12.76 5.20
N ARG A 226 17.04 12.61 6.34
CA ARG A 226 17.19 13.73 7.28
C ARG A 226 18.02 14.85 6.66
N GLN A 227 17.70 16.09 7.02
CA GLN A 227 18.42 17.27 6.50
C GLN A 227 19.95 17.17 6.65
N ASN A 228 20.44 16.57 7.74
CA ASN A 228 21.87 16.41 7.99
C ASN A 228 22.53 15.27 7.18
N GLU A 229 21.74 14.34 6.65
CA GLU A 229 22.15 13.22 5.81
C GLU A 229 22.17 13.58 4.31
N LEU A 230 21.61 14.73 3.93
CA LEU A 230 21.65 15.24 2.56
C LEU A 230 23.09 15.51 2.08
N PRO A 231 23.38 15.29 0.77
CA PRO A 231 24.66 15.66 0.18
C PRO A 231 25.00 17.14 0.37
N GLU A 232 26.29 17.46 0.52
CA GLU A 232 26.73 18.85 0.71
C GLU A 232 26.31 19.77 -0.45
N ALA A 233 26.31 19.29 -1.69
CA ALA A 233 25.86 20.07 -2.83
C ALA A 233 24.38 20.48 -2.72
N VAL A 234 23.52 19.54 -2.31
CA VAL A 234 22.09 19.77 -2.06
C VAL A 234 21.89 20.76 -0.92
N LYS A 235 22.56 20.55 0.22
CA LYS A 235 22.49 21.47 1.38
C LYS A 235 22.93 22.89 1.02
N ASN A 236 23.99 23.02 0.21
CA ASN A 236 24.45 24.31 -0.27
C ASN A 236 23.42 25.01 -1.16
N THR A 237 22.72 24.27 -2.02
CA THR A 237 21.65 24.81 -2.86
C THR A 237 20.48 25.32 -2.00
N ILE A 238 20.03 24.53 -1.02
CA ILE A 238 19.01 24.94 -0.05
C ILE A 238 19.42 26.24 0.66
N ASN A 239 20.61 26.26 1.26
CA ASN A 239 21.10 27.39 2.04
C ASN A 239 21.32 28.67 1.22
N ASN A 240 21.70 28.55 -0.06
CA ASN A 240 22.01 29.72 -0.88
C ASN A 240 20.78 30.29 -1.60
N GLN A 241 19.93 29.41 -2.13
CA GLN A 241 18.80 29.80 -2.98
C GLN A 241 17.49 29.92 -2.20
N TYR A 242 17.33 29.15 -1.12
CA TYR A 242 16.08 29.02 -0.38
C TYR A 242 16.20 29.43 1.10
N ARG A 243 17.18 30.25 1.47
CA ARG A 243 17.45 30.69 2.86
C ARG A 243 16.28 31.31 3.62
N GLU A 244 15.26 31.78 2.91
CA GLU A 244 14.06 32.40 3.51
C GLU A 244 12.95 31.39 3.80
N TYR A 245 13.14 30.14 3.39
CA TYR A 245 12.23 29.03 3.66
C TYR A 245 12.77 28.19 4.82
N ARG A 246 11.85 27.63 5.60
CA ARG A 246 12.13 26.59 6.58
C ARG A 246 12.21 25.25 5.84
N PHE A 247 13.24 24.46 6.13
CA PHE A 247 13.27 23.06 5.71
C PHE A 247 12.18 22.29 6.46
N ASP A 248 11.40 21.49 5.73
CA ASP A 248 10.39 20.62 6.33
C ASP A 248 10.78 19.15 6.19
N GLU A 249 10.69 18.60 4.98
CA GLU A 249 11.06 17.23 4.66
C GLU A 249 12.03 17.16 3.47
N ALA A 250 12.77 16.05 3.37
CA ALA A 250 13.39 15.65 2.12
C ALA A 250 13.17 14.16 1.86
N LYS A 251 12.78 13.83 0.63
CA LYS A 251 12.79 12.45 0.12
C LYS A 251 13.94 12.27 -0.87
N ARG A 252 14.64 11.15 -0.81
CA ARG A 252 15.55 10.70 -1.88
C ARG A 252 14.79 9.78 -2.82
N ILE A 253 14.91 10.04 -4.13
CA ILE A 253 14.24 9.29 -5.18
C ILE A 253 15.30 8.68 -6.09
N GLU A 254 15.22 7.36 -6.30
CA GLU A 254 15.93 6.64 -7.36
C GLU A 254 14.94 6.25 -8.46
N LYS A 255 15.28 6.48 -9.72
CA LYS A 255 14.46 6.10 -10.90
C LYS A 255 15.11 4.98 -11.71
N ALA A 256 14.29 4.28 -12.50
CA ALA A 256 14.70 3.18 -13.38
C ALA A 256 15.81 3.53 -14.38
N ASP A 257 15.82 4.78 -14.85
CA ASP A 257 16.81 5.29 -15.82
C ASP A 257 18.17 5.66 -15.18
N GLY A 258 18.32 5.44 -13.87
CA GLY A 258 19.51 5.78 -13.09
C GLY A 258 19.51 7.21 -12.55
N THR A 259 18.45 7.99 -12.77
CA THR A 259 18.31 9.33 -12.19
C THR A 259 18.17 9.22 -10.67
N ILE A 260 18.93 10.06 -9.96
CA ILE A 260 18.85 10.22 -8.50
C ILE A 260 18.65 11.70 -8.20
N TYR A 261 17.65 12.02 -7.39
CA TYR A 261 17.42 13.37 -6.90
C TYR A 261 16.80 13.36 -5.50
N TYR A 262 16.80 14.53 -4.89
CA TYR A 262 16.19 14.80 -3.60
C TYR A 262 15.03 15.77 -3.83
N ARG A 263 13.83 15.37 -3.45
CA ARG A 263 12.66 16.23 -3.39
C ARG A 263 12.65 16.88 -2.02
N ILE A 264 12.75 18.20 -1.98
CA ILE A 264 12.84 18.99 -0.75
C ILE A 264 11.55 19.79 -0.59
N GLU A 265 10.89 19.61 0.54
CA GLU A 265 9.74 20.41 0.94
C GLU A 265 10.21 21.58 1.82
N LEU A 266 9.78 22.78 1.43
CA LEU A 266 10.23 24.04 1.98
C LEU A 266 9.02 24.92 2.29
N GLU A 267 8.95 25.41 3.52
CA GLU A 267 7.82 26.24 3.95
C GLU A 267 8.20 27.70 4.16
N LYS A 268 7.31 28.60 3.78
CA LYS A 268 7.39 30.03 4.14
C LYS A 268 6.01 30.63 4.37
N MET A 269 5.69 30.89 5.62
CA MET A 269 4.37 31.39 6.05
C MET A 269 3.26 30.41 5.66
N ASN A 270 2.50 30.69 4.60
CA ASN A 270 1.42 29.83 4.09
C ASN A 270 1.74 29.34 2.67
N VAL A 271 3.03 29.21 2.36
CA VAL A 271 3.52 28.77 1.05
C VAL A 271 4.38 27.55 1.27
N ASP A 272 3.91 26.43 0.72
CA ASP A 272 4.68 25.19 0.63
C ASP A 272 5.29 25.13 -0.76
N LEU A 273 6.58 24.84 -0.81
CA LEU A 273 7.38 24.79 -2.01
C LEU A 273 8.12 23.46 -2.06
N GLU A 274 7.80 22.65 -3.06
CA GLU A 274 8.56 21.46 -3.39
C GLU A 274 9.62 21.79 -4.45
N VAL A 275 10.86 21.34 -4.24
CA VAL A 275 11.95 21.47 -5.22
C VAL A 275 12.72 20.17 -5.39
N ASN A 276 12.96 19.77 -6.64
CA ASN A 276 13.80 18.63 -6.97
C ASN A 276 15.25 19.09 -7.17
N ILE A 277 16.19 18.49 -6.46
CA ILE A 277 17.62 18.80 -6.55
C ILE A 277 18.40 17.52 -6.80
N ASN A 278 19.17 17.46 -7.89
CA ASN A 278 20.00 16.29 -8.17
C ASN A 278 21.22 16.19 -7.24
N GLU A 279 22.00 15.11 -7.34
CA GLU A 279 23.16 14.86 -6.47
C GLU A 279 24.26 15.93 -6.57
N ASP A 280 24.35 16.64 -7.70
CA ASP A 280 25.29 17.74 -7.94
C ASP A 280 24.79 19.09 -7.40
N GLY A 281 23.62 19.13 -6.76
CA GLY A 281 23.02 20.36 -6.23
C GLY A 281 22.30 21.21 -7.28
N ILE A 282 22.01 20.66 -8.46
CA ILE A 282 21.31 21.37 -9.54
C ILE A 282 19.80 21.18 -9.36
N VAL A 283 19.05 22.28 -9.35
CA VAL A 283 17.58 22.25 -9.33
C VAL A 283 17.10 21.72 -10.70
N ILE A 284 16.29 20.67 -10.66
CA ILE A 284 15.69 20.04 -11.84
C ILE A 284 14.17 20.25 -11.85
N PRO A 285 13.53 20.19 -13.03
CA PRO A 285 12.08 20.29 -13.14
C PRO A 285 11.32 19.24 -12.33
#